data_AF-A0A5P1FL59-F1
#
_entry.id   AF-A0A5P1FL59-F1
#
_cell.length_a   1.000
_cell.length_b   1.000
_cell.length_c   1.000
_cell.angle_alpha   90.00
_cell.angle_beta   90.00
_cell.angle_gamma   90.00
#
_symmetry.space_group_name_H-M   'P 1'
#
loop_
_entity.id
_entity.type
_entity.pdbx_description
1 polymer ?
#
loop_
_entity_poly.entity_id
_entity_poly.type
_entity_poly.pdbx_seq_one_letter_code
_entity_poly.pdbx_strand_id
1 'polypeptide(L)'
;MDSGSLTKLHALQFIKELGKALRSEESVRNANHYLELIFVIPPPRSPNLADYDFGPRDLQQLSDYVDGFSLMTYDFSGPQNPGPNAPLAWIRSSLQLLLGGDTDGGAHAHAHKIFVGINFYGNDFVLSEGSGGGAITGRDYTSLLETHRPYLRWEEKSAEHFFIYSSKNVNHAVFYPSLMSISMRLDEAKAWGAGLSIWEIGQGLDYFFDLL
;
A
#
# COMPACT_ATOMS: atom_id res chain seq x y z
N MET A 1 23.10 -18.92 10.72
CA MET A 1 22.22 -17.90 10.13
C MET A 1 22.62 -17.73 8.68
N ASP A 2 21.65 -17.69 7.76
CA ASP A 2 21.90 -17.32 6.36
C ASP A 2 22.22 -15.82 6.25
N SER A 3 22.99 -15.45 5.23
CA SER A 3 23.35 -14.09 4.81
C SER A 3 22.18 -13.10 4.77
N GLY A 4 20.98 -13.54 4.33
CA GLY A 4 19.77 -12.71 4.31
C GLY A 4 19.27 -12.35 5.71
N SER A 5 19.31 -13.30 6.64
CA SER A 5 18.93 -13.09 8.04
C SER A 5 19.87 -12.12 8.75
N LEU A 6 21.19 -12.25 8.52
CA LEU A 6 22.18 -11.33 9.09
C LEU A 6 22.02 -9.90 8.56
N THR A 7 21.75 -9.76 7.27
CA THR A 7 21.52 -8.45 6.64
C THR A 7 20.30 -7.76 7.23
N LYS A 8 19.18 -8.48 7.42
CA LYS A 8 17.99 -7.94 8.07
C LYS A 8 18.26 -7.48 9.50
N LEU A 9 18.97 -8.27 10.30
CA LEU A 9 19.31 -7.88 11.68
C LEU A 9 20.10 -6.57 11.73
N HIS A 10 21.09 -6.40 10.85
CA HIS A 10 21.84 -5.15 10.75
C HIS A 10 20.95 -3.98 10.30
N ALA A 11 20.06 -4.20 9.33
CA ALA A 11 19.12 -3.18 8.87
C ALA A 11 18.17 -2.74 10.00
N LEU A 12 17.59 -3.68 10.75
CA LEU A 12 16.74 -3.36 11.91
C LEU A 12 17.51 -2.58 12.97
N GLN A 13 18.74 -2.97 13.26
CA GLN A 13 19.58 -2.24 14.22
C GLN A 13 19.89 -0.82 13.73
N PHE A 14 20.19 -0.66 12.44
CA PHE A 14 20.39 0.65 11.84
C PHE A 14 19.14 1.54 11.98
N ILE A 15 17.94 1.02 11.70
CA ILE A 15 16.69 1.79 11.86
C ILE A 15 16.47 2.21 13.32
N LYS A 16 16.78 1.36 14.30
CA LYS A 16 16.70 1.72 15.72
C LYS A 16 17.65 2.87 16.07
N GLU A 17 18.89 2.81 15.63
CA GLU A 17 19.87 3.88 15.89
C GLU A 17 19.53 5.17 15.14
N LEU A 18 19.01 5.06 13.90
CA LEU A 18 18.54 6.20 13.12
C LEU A 18 17.36 6.90 13.83
N GLY A 19 16.38 6.14 14.31
CA GLY A 19 15.23 6.68 15.06
C GLY A 19 15.65 7.39 16.34
N LYS A 20 16.61 6.85 17.09
CA LYS A 20 17.19 7.53 18.27
C LYS A 20 17.91 8.82 17.88
N ALA A 21 18.75 8.77 16.84
CA ALA A 21 19.50 9.93 16.37
C ALA A 21 18.55 11.07 15.97
N LEU A 22 17.55 10.78 15.12
CA LEU A 22 16.55 11.75 14.69
C LEU A 22 15.74 12.34 15.86
N ARG A 23 15.50 11.55 16.92
CA ARG A 23 14.85 12.02 18.16
C ARG A 23 15.73 12.93 19.01
N SER A 24 17.05 12.72 18.99
CA SER A 24 18.02 13.52 19.76
C SER A 24 18.47 14.80 19.07
N GLU A 25 18.21 14.94 17.77
CA GLU A 25 18.53 16.16 17.04
C GLU A 25 17.57 17.30 17.42
N GLU A 26 18.12 18.39 17.95
CA GLU A 26 17.36 19.62 18.16
C GLU A 26 17.02 20.23 16.80
N SER A 27 15.73 20.33 16.48
CA SER A 27 15.30 21.05 15.29
C SER A 27 15.70 22.52 15.41
N VAL A 28 16.56 22.98 14.50
CA VAL A 28 17.01 24.38 14.37
C VAL A 28 15.83 25.36 14.26
N ARG A 29 14.65 24.87 13.83
CA ARG A 29 13.44 25.69 13.64
C ARG A 29 12.43 25.57 14.77
N ASN A 30 12.48 24.52 15.59
CA ASN A 30 11.45 24.26 16.59
C ASN A 30 11.98 23.40 17.75
N ALA A 31 12.36 24.04 18.86
CA ALA A 31 12.97 23.39 20.03
C ALA A 31 12.09 22.33 20.72
N ASN A 32 10.80 22.24 20.37
CA ASN A 32 9.83 21.27 20.93
C ASN A 32 9.47 20.12 19.98
N HIS A 33 10.12 20.02 18.81
CA HIS A 33 9.84 18.96 17.83
C HIS A 33 11.11 18.24 17.42
N TYR A 34 11.06 16.91 17.51
CA TYR A 34 12.10 16.04 16.99
C TYR A 34 11.85 15.70 15.51
N LEU A 35 12.86 15.18 14.82
CA LEU A 35 12.71 14.73 13.43
C LEU A 35 11.99 13.37 13.41
N GLU A 36 10.88 13.28 12.67
CA GLU A 36 10.08 12.06 12.58
C GLU A 36 10.68 11.05 11.59
N LEU A 37 10.53 9.77 11.89
CA LEU A 37 10.92 8.66 11.02
C LEU A 37 9.70 7.81 10.64
N ILE A 38 9.29 7.92 9.38
CA ILE A 38 8.29 7.02 8.78
C ILE A 38 9.02 5.95 7.96
N PHE A 39 8.86 4.69 8.33
CA PHE A 39 9.54 3.58 7.68
C PHE A 39 8.64 2.87 6.67
N VAL A 40 9.08 2.77 5.42
CA VAL A 40 8.31 2.07 4.38
C VAL A 40 8.45 0.56 4.57
N ILE A 41 7.33 -0.17 4.59
CA ILE A 41 7.31 -1.62 4.75
C ILE A 41 6.49 -2.31 3.67
N PRO A 42 6.93 -3.49 3.19
CA PRO A 42 6.12 -4.29 2.28
C PRO A 42 4.97 -4.97 3.05
N PRO A 43 3.85 -5.26 2.38
CA PRO A 43 2.79 -6.10 2.94
C PRO A 43 3.30 -7.54 3.08
N PRO A 44 3.03 -8.24 4.21
CA PRO A 44 3.34 -9.65 4.32
C PRO A 44 2.52 -10.44 3.29
N ARG A 45 3.21 -11.28 2.52
CA ARG A 45 2.61 -12.04 1.41
C ARG A 45 1.92 -13.32 1.86
N SER A 46 2.36 -13.88 2.98
CA SER A 46 1.82 -15.13 3.52
C SER A 46 2.10 -15.24 5.03
N PRO A 47 1.39 -16.10 5.76
CA PRO A 47 1.72 -16.41 7.16
C PRO A 47 3.09 -17.12 7.31
N ASN A 48 3.58 -17.78 6.25
CA ASN A 48 4.90 -18.39 6.20
C ASN A 48 5.94 -17.34 5.77
N LEU A 49 6.26 -16.44 6.69
CA LEU A 49 7.27 -15.40 6.46
C LEU A 49 8.67 -16.04 6.37
N ALA A 50 9.43 -15.68 5.34
CA ALA A 50 10.84 -16.00 5.27
C ALA A 50 11.62 -15.17 6.30
N ASP A 51 12.81 -15.63 6.68
CA ASP A 51 13.64 -14.93 7.68
C ASP A 51 13.95 -13.47 7.30
N TYR A 52 13.98 -13.16 6.01
CA TYR A 52 14.23 -11.82 5.47
C TYR A 52 12.97 -10.95 5.30
N ASP A 53 11.77 -11.51 5.43
CA ASP A 53 10.51 -10.76 5.28
C ASP A 53 10.22 -9.92 6.52
N PHE A 54 9.64 -8.73 6.33
CA PHE A 54 9.17 -7.91 7.44
C PHE A 54 7.92 -8.53 8.06
N GLY A 55 7.91 -8.73 9.38
CA GLY A 55 6.81 -9.36 10.09
C GLY A 55 6.47 -8.74 11.45
N PRO A 56 5.54 -9.33 12.19
CA PRO A 56 5.04 -8.81 13.48
C PRO A 56 6.14 -8.55 14.51
N ARG A 57 7.14 -9.43 14.57
CA ARG A 57 8.28 -9.26 15.49
C ARG A 57 9.15 -8.07 15.14
N ASP A 58 9.28 -7.74 13.86
CA ASP A 58 10.06 -6.59 13.41
C ASP A 58 9.28 -5.30 13.69
N LEU A 59 7.97 -5.31 13.37
CA LEU A 59 7.04 -4.23 13.71
C LEU A 59 7.09 -3.91 15.20
N GLN A 60 6.95 -4.91 16.07
CA GLN A 60 7.01 -4.73 17.52
C GLN A 60 8.35 -4.13 17.97
N GLN A 61 9.47 -4.64 17.46
CA GLN A 61 10.80 -4.17 17.86
C GLN A 61 11.15 -2.77 17.36
N LEU A 62 10.57 -2.33 16.23
CA LEU A 62 10.81 -1.01 15.66
C LEU A 62 9.80 0.03 16.13
N SER A 63 8.65 -0.38 16.68
CA SER A 63 7.55 0.53 17.03
C SER A 63 7.96 1.63 18.01
N ASP A 64 8.93 1.41 18.91
CA ASP A 64 9.42 2.46 19.81
C ASP A 64 10.42 3.43 19.16
N TYR A 65 10.91 3.11 17.97
CA TYR A 65 11.98 3.84 17.29
C TYR A 65 11.50 4.62 16.07
N VAL A 66 10.34 4.27 15.51
CA VAL A 66 9.71 4.96 14.37
C VAL A 66 8.42 5.65 14.77
N ASP A 67 8.02 6.67 14.01
CA ASP A 67 6.78 7.42 14.23
C ASP A 67 5.62 6.83 13.42
N GLY A 68 5.92 6.10 12.35
CA GLY A 68 4.94 5.35 11.59
C GLY A 68 5.56 4.41 10.57
N PHE A 69 4.70 3.59 9.97
CA PHE A 69 5.03 2.63 8.94
C PHE A 69 4.16 2.89 7.73
N SER A 70 4.77 3.28 6.61
CA SER A 70 4.05 3.37 5.34
C SER A 70 3.95 1.99 4.72
N LEU A 71 2.78 1.35 4.87
CA LEU A 71 2.53 0.00 4.40
C LEU A 71 2.15 0.03 2.91
N MET A 72 2.97 -0.59 2.06
CA MET A 72 2.79 -0.59 0.61
C MET A 72 1.69 -1.58 0.15
N THR A 73 0.46 -1.38 0.60
CA THR A 73 -0.73 -2.18 0.25
C THR A 73 -1.29 -1.86 -1.14
N TYR A 74 -0.42 -1.78 -2.14
CA TYR A 74 -0.71 -1.59 -3.56
C TYR A 74 0.33 -2.37 -4.40
N ASP A 75 0.21 -2.33 -5.73
CA ASP A 75 1.00 -3.16 -6.67
C ASP A 75 0.85 -4.68 -6.43
N PHE A 76 -0.38 -5.13 -6.11
CA PHE A 76 -0.69 -6.55 -5.98
C PHE A 76 -0.51 -7.30 -7.30
N SER A 77 -1.04 -6.74 -8.38
CA SER A 77 -0.92 -7.26 -9.75
C SER A 77 0.16 -6.52 -10.54
N GLY A 78 0.71 -7.21 -11.53
CA GLY A 78 1.69 -6.63 -12.44
C GLY A 78 1.52 -7.15 -13.87
N PRO A 79 2.34 -6.70 -14.83
CA PRO A 79 2.16 -7.01 -16.24
C PRO A 79 2.14 -8.51 -16.61
N GLN A 80 2.81 -9.34 -15.80
CA GLN A 80 2.84 -10.79 -15.99
C GLN A 80 1.62 -11.52 -15.39
N ASN A 81 0.89 -10.86 -14.50
CA ASN A 81 -0.34 -11.36 -13.89
C ASN A 81 -1.35 -10.19 -13.72
N PRO A 82 -1.97 -9.73 -14.82
CA PRO A 82 -2.90 -8.61 -14.81
C PRO A 82 -4.06 -8.80 -13.82
N GLY A 83 -4.41 -7.72 -13.13
CA GLY A 83 -5.46 -7.79 -12.10
C GLY A 83 -5.57 -6.49 -11.28
N PRO A 84 -6.32 -6.55 -10.17
CA PRO A 84 -6.56 -5.40 -9.28
C PRO A 84 -5.27 -4.82 -8.68
N ASN A 85 -5.29 -3.52 -8.37
CA ASN A 85 -4.13 -2.83 -7.81
C ASN A 85 -3.86 -3.24 -6.35
N ALA A 86 -4.92 -3.35 -5.56
CA ALA A 86 -4.86 -3.46 -4.11
C ALA A 86 -6.09 -4.19 -3.54
N PRO A 87 -6.30 -5.50 -3.78
CA PRO A 87 -7.48 -6.22 -3.32
C PRO A 87 -7.79 -6.00 -1.84
N LEU A 88 -9.02 -5.61 -1.50
CA LEU A 88 -9.39 -5.30 -0.11
C LEU A 88 -9.17 -6.49 0.85
N ALA A 89 -9.49 -7.71 0.41
CA ALA A 89 -9.25 -8.92 1.20
C ALA A 89 -7.76 -9.16 1.49
N TRP A 90 -6.87 -8.76 0.58
CA TRP A 90 -5.42 -8.84 0.76
C TRP A 90 -4.94 -7.78 1.75
N ILE A 91 -5.42 -6.53 1.64
CA ILE A 91 -5.13 -5.47 2.61
C ILE A 91 -5.48 -5.91 4.03
N ARG A 92 -6.71 -6.43 4.22
CA ARG A 92 -7.18 -6.96 5.50
C ARG A 92 -6.29 -8.07 6.03
N SER A 93 -5.93 -9.03 5.16
CA SER A 93 -5.05 -10.14 5.54
C SER A 93 -3.65 -9.65 5.93
N SER A 94 -3.12 -8.63 5.24
CA SER A 94 -1.82 -8.03 5.58
C SER A 94 -1.84 -7.34 6.94
N LEU A 95 -2.91 -6.60 7.25
CA LEU A 95 -3.10 -5.98 8.57
C LEU A 95 -3.23 -7.04 9.66
N GLN A 96 -4.05 -8.07 9.45
CA GLN A 96 -4.21 -9.18 10.39
C GLN A 96 -2.91 -9.93 10.64
N LEU A 97 -2.10 -10.16 9.60
CA LEU A 97 -0.81 -10.82 9.76
C LEU A 97 0.18 -9.97 10.54
N LEU A 98 0.21 -8.63 10.33
CA LEU A 98 1.14 -7.73 11.01
C LEU A 98 0.73 -7.42 12.47
N LEU A 99 -0.57 -7.20 12.69
CA LEU A 99 -1.11 -6.68 13.94
C LEU A 99 -1.73 -7.77 14.83
N GLY A 100 -1.92 -8.99 14.31
CA GLY A 100 -2.64 -10.05 15.00
C GLY A 100 -4.16 -9.85 14.97
N GLY A 101 -4.89 -10.66 15.74
CA GLY A 101 -6.32 -10.47 15.99
C GLY A 101 -6.60 -9.73 17.30
N ASP A 102 -7.88 -9.45 17.57
CA ASP A 102 -8.37 -8.74 18.79
C ASP A 102 -7.89 -9.34 20.12
N THR A 103 -7.41 -10.60 20.11
CA THR A 103 -6.94 -11.33 21.29
C THR A 103 -5.43 -11.22 21.54
N ASP A 104 -4.65 -10.73 20.58
CA ASP A 104 -3.18 -10.67 20.65
C ASP A 104 -2.73 -9.26 21.06
N GLY A 105 -2.79 -8.97 22.36
CA GLY A 105 -2.59 -7.64 22.96
C GLY A 105 -1.22 -6.96 22.77
N GLY A 106 -0.37 -7.42 21.85
CA GLY A 106 0.95 -6.85 21.57
C GLY A 106 1.00 -5.99 20.30
N ALA A 107 0.76 -6.58 19.13
CA ALA A 107 0.96 -5.90 17.85
C ALA A 107 -0.23 -4.98 17.48
N HIS A 108 -1.45 -5.32 17.89
CA HIS A 108 -2.63 -4.48 17.68
C HIS A 108 -2.50 -3.11 18.38
N ALA A 109 -1.73 -3.02 19.47
CA ALA A 109 -1.44 -1.75 20.15
C ALA A 109 -0.73 -0.72 19.24
N HIS A 110 -0.06 -1.19 18.18
CA HIS A 110 0.69 -0.36 17.23
C HIS A 110 -0.10 -0.05 15.95
N ALA A 111 -1.38 -0.40 15.86
CA ALA A 111 -2.20 -0.13 14.66
C ALA A 111 -2.18 1.35 14.25
N HIS A 112 -2.20 2.26 15.23
CA HIS A 112 -2.10 3.71 15.02
C HIS A 112 -0.79 4.17 14.34
N LYS A 113 0.26 3.34 14.33
CA LYS A 113 1.51 3.59 13.62
C LYS A 113 1.52 3.02 12.21
N ILE A 114 0.53 2.22 11.81
CA ILE A 114 0.43 1.71 10.44
C ILE A 114 -0.31 2.72 9.58
N PHE A 115 0.24 3.04 8.41
CA PHE A 115 -0.40 3.84 7.38
C PHE A 115 -0.73 2.94 6.20
N VAL A 116 -2.02 2.63 6.02
CA VAL A 116 -2.51 1.82 4.89
C VAL A 116 -2.28 2.59 3.59
N GLY A 117 -1.49 1.99 2.70
CA GLY A 117 -1.19 2.56 1.40
C GLY A 117 -2.39 2.52 0.45
N ILE A 118 -2.70 3.66 -0.16
CA ILE A 118 -3.71 3.85 -1.20
C ILE A 118 -3.03 4.35 -2.48
N ASN A 119 -3.17 3.61 -3.57
CA ASN A 119 -2.74 4.05 -4.90
C ASN A 119 -3.76 5.04 -5.50
N PHE A 120 -3.25 6.15 -6.04
CA PHE A 120 -4.01 7.13 -6.83
C PHE A 120 -3.79 6.97 -8.34
N TYR A 121 -2.82 6.14 -8.73
CA TYR A 121 -2.70 5.62 -10.09
C TYR A 121 -3.53 4.34 -10.26
N GLY A 122 -3.75 3.96 -11.52
CA GLY A 122 -4.23 2.63 -11.89
C GLY A 122 -3.24 1.94 -12.81
N ASN A 123 -3.64 0.80 -13.37
CA ASN A 123 -2.85 0.09 -14.38
C ASN A 123 -3.68 -0.19 -15.63
N ASP A 124 -3.05 -0.06 -16.79
CA ASP A 124 -3.54 -0.56 -18.07
C ASP A 124 -2.67 -1.74 -18.51
N PHE A 125 -3.23 -2.94 -18.45
CA PHE A 125 -2.55 -4.18 -18.76
C PHE A 125 -2.96 -4.74 -20.12
N VAL A 126 -1.98 -5.25 -20.85
CA VAL A 126 -2.23 -5.99 -22.09
C VAL A 126 -2.58 -7.44 -21.74
N LEU A 127 -3.73 -7.93 -22.22
CA LEU A 127 -4.25 -9.28 -21.92
C LEU A 127 -3.72 -10.39 -22.84
N SER A 128 -2.61 -10.17 -23.54
CA SER A 128 -1.87 -11.22 -24.26
C SER A 128 -0.65 -11.66 -23.45
N GLU A 129 -0.25 -12.93 -23.59
CA GLU A 129 0.85 -13.49 -22.80
C GLU A 129 2.14 -12.64 -22.91
N GLY A 130 2.73 -12.30 -21.77
CA GLY A 130 4.00 -11.56 -21.68
C GLY A 130 3.97 -10.12 -22.20
N SER A 131 2.80 -9.52 -22.43
CA SER A 131 2.66 -8.35 -23.31
C SER A 131 2.71 -6.97 -22.62
N GLY A 132 3.05 -6.92 -21.34
CA GLY A 132 3.35 -5.64 -20.67
C GLY A 132 2.12 -4.88 -20.20
N GLY A 133 2.19 -3.55 -20.28
CA GLY A 133 1.28 -2.64 -19.58
C GLY A 133 1.94 -2.03 -18.35
N GLY A 134 1.23 -1.11 -17.70
CA GLY A 134 1.78 -0.41 -16.55
C GLY A 134 0.90 0.71 -16.03
N ALA A 135 1.50 1.51 -15.15
CA ALA A 135 0.80 2.54 -14.42
C ALA A 135 0.23 3.63 -15.35
N ILE A 136 -1.01 4.03 -15.06
CA ILE A 136 -1.73 5.12 -15.70
C ILE A 136 -2.18 6.14 -14.67
N THR A 137 -2.17 7.42 -15.05
CA THR A 137 -2.65 8.52 -14.20
C THR A 137 -4.13 8.82 -14.46
N GLY A 138 -4.74 9.71 -13.68
CA GLY A 138 -6.12 10.17 -13.89
C GLY A 138 -6.35 10.78 -15.27
N ARG A 139 -5.33 11.44 -15.85
CA ARG A 139 -5.40 11.95 -17.23
C ARG A 139 -5.47 10.83 -18.26
N ASP A 140 -4.68 9.78 -18.07
CA ASP A 140 -4.67 8.63 -18.98
C ASP A 140 -5.99 7.86 -18.86
N TYR A 141 -6.47 7.65 -17.63
CA TYR A 141 -7.74 7.01 -17.34
C TYR A 141 -8.92 7.74 -18.01
N THR A 142 -9.01 9.06 -17.84
CA THR A 142 -10.08 9.87 -18.46
C THR A 142 -10.03 9.81 -19.98
N SER A 143 -8.84 9.90 -20.58
CA SER A 143 -8.64 9.73 -22.03
C SER A 143 -9.15 8.37 -22.54
N LEU A 144 -8.87 7.28 -21.81
CA LEU A 144 -9.35 5.94 -22.14
C LEU A 144 -10.88 5.84 -22.06
N LEU A 145 -11.50 6.44 -21.06
CA LEU A 145 -12.97 6.48 -20.93
C LEU A 145 -13.63 7.27 -22.08
N GLU A 146 -13.07 8.41 -22.45
CA GLU A 146 -13.58 9.23 -23.55
C GLU A 146 -13.46 8.52 -24.90
N THR A 147 -12.32 7.85 -25.12
CA THR A 147 -11.99 7.16 -26.38
C THR A 147 -12.82 5.89 -26.55
N HIS A 148 -12.88 5.04 -25.52
CA HIS A 148 -13.44 3.70 -25.65
C HIS A 148 -14.87 3.57 -25.13
N ARG A 149 -15.34 4.52 -24.32
CA ARG A 149 -16.66 4.50 -23.65
C ARG A 149 -17.01 3.12 -23.07
N PRO A 150 -16.11 2.51 -22.28
CA PRO A 150 -16.25 1.13 -21.86
C PRO A 150 -17.33 0.99 -20.77
N TYR A 151 -17.81 -0.23 -20.57
CA TYR A 151 -18.64 -0.56 -19.40
C TYR A 151 -17.75 -0.82 -18.19
N LEU A 152 -17.91 0.00 -17.13
CA LEU A 152 -17.21 -0.17 -15.86
C LEU A 152 -17.82 -1.34 -15.08
N ARG A 153 -16.98 -2.28 -14.67
CA ARG A 153 -17.36 -3.49 -13.93
C ARG A 153 -16.83 -3.38 -12.51
N TRP A 154 -17.68 -3.65 -11.53
CA TRP A 154 -17.28 -3.84 -10.14
C TRP A 154 -16.89 -5.30 -9.91
N GLU A 155 -15.72 -5.54 -9.31
CA GLU A 155 -15.28 -6.88 -8.90
C GLU A 155 -15.32 -6.98 -7.37
N GLU A 156 -16.27 -7.76 -6.87
CA GLU A 156 -16.59 -7.84 -5.44
C GLU A 156 -15.45 -8.32 -4.55
N LYS A 157 -14.57 -9.22 -5.03
CA LYS A 157 -13.52 -9.81 -4.18
C LYS A 157 -12.38 -8.83 -3.90
N SER A 158 -11.97 -8.08 -4.91
CA SER A 158 -10.94 -7.06 -4.83
C SER A 158 -11.49 -5.71 -4.36
N ALA A 159 -12.80 -5.50 -4.47
CA ALA A 159 -13.45 -4.22 -4.26
C ALA A 159 -12.80 -3.11 -5.11
N GLU A 160 -12.68 -3.40 -6.41
CA GLU A 160 -12.17 -2.48 -7.42
C GLU A 160 -13.06 -2.47 -8.67
N HIS A 161 -13.09 -1.30 -9.31
CA HIS A 161 -13.62 -1.16 -10.64
C HIS A 161 -12.55 -1.52 -11.67
N PHE A 162 -12.98 -2.17 -12.75
CA PHE A 162 -12.14 -2.38 -13.92
C PHE A 162 -12.97 -2.26 -15.20
N PHE A 163 -12.30 -2.10 -16.32
CA PHE A 163 -12.93 -2.26 -17.63
C PHE A 163 -11.99 -2.93 -18.62
N ILE A 164 -12.59 -3.45 -19.68
CA ILE A 164 -11.87 -4.06 -20.80
C ILE A 164 -12.17 -3.25 -22.05
N TYR A 165 -11.14 -3.00 -22.84
CA TYR A 165 -11.28 -2.42 -24.19
C TYR A 165 -10.36 -3.14 -25.17
N SER A 166 -10.64 -2.96 -26.46
CA SER A 166 -9.80 -3.50 -27.53
C SER A 166 -9.22 -2.34 -28.35
N SER A 167 -7.92 -2.40 -28.63
CA SER A 167 -7.22 -1.46 -29.51
C SER A 167 -6.32 -2.25 -30.44
N LYS A 168 -6.43 -2.01 -31.76
CA LYS A 168 -5.65 -2.72 -32.80
C LYS A 168 -5.65 -4.26 -32.63
N ASN A 169 -6.82 -4.84 -32.32
CA ASN A 169 -7.03 -6.28 -32.05
C ASN A 169 -6.30 -6.83 -30.80
N VAL A 170 -5.84 -5.95 -29.91
CA VAL A 170 -5.27 -6.31 -28.60
C VAL A 170 -6.25 -5.93 -27.51
N ASN A 171 -6.52 -6.86 -26.58
CA ASN A 171 -7.37 -6.60 -25.43
C ASN A 171 -6.56 -6.05 -24.28
N HIS A 172 -7.13 -5.07 -23.60
CA HIS A 172 -6.56 -4.40 -22.45
C HIS A 172 -7.51 -4.52 -21.26
N ALA A 173 -6.96 -4.61 -20.05
CA ALA A 173 -7.70 -4.50 -18.79
C ALA A 173 -7.17 -3.34 -17.98
N VAL A 174 -8.07 -2.43 -17.63
CA VAL A 174 -7.74 -1.22 -16.88
C VAL A 174 -8.35 -1.31 -15.49
N PHE A 175 -7.52 -1.15 -14.46
CA PHE A 175 -7.90 -1.06 -13.06
C PHE A 175 -7.50 0.30 -12.54
N TYR A 176 -8.44 1.15 -12.16
CA TYR A 176 -8.16 2.49 -11.65
C TYR A 176 -9.06 2.78 -10.43
N PRO A 177 -8.56 3.48 -9.39
CA PRO A 177 -9.35 3.80 -8.21
C PRO A 177 -10.66 4.51 -8.55
N SER A 178 -11.68 4.24 -7.74
CA SER A 178 -12.99 4.89 -7.77
C SER A 178 -13.31 5.40 -6.38
N LEU A 179 -14.29 6.29 -6.24
CA LEU A 179 -14.73 6.73 -4.92
C LEU A 179 -15.12 5.56 -4.01
N MET A 180 -15.83 4.58 -4.57
CA MET A 180 -16.25 3.39 -3.85
C MET A 180 -15.06 2.57 -3.35
N SER A 181 -14.07 2.31 -4.21
CA SER A 181 -12.89 1.52 -3.82
C SER A 181 -12.04 2.26 -2.78
N ILE A 182 -11.90 3.59 -2.89
CA ILE A 182 -11.18 4.41 -1.90
C ILE A 182 -11.94 4.39 -0.57
N SER A 183 -13.25 4.68 -0.57
CA SER A 183 -14.10 4.67 0.64
C SER A 183 -14.00 3.35 1.41
N MET A 184 -14.03 2.21 0.72
CA MET A 184 -13.92 0.91 1.38
C MET A 184 -12.55 0.67 2.04
N ARG A 185 -11.48 1.26 1.51
CA ARG A 185 -10.14 1.21 2.11
C ARG A 185 -10.01 2.17 3.30
N LEU A 186 -10.70 3.32 3.24
CA LEU A 186 -10.84 4.22 4.39
C LEU A 186 -11.59 3.52 5.55
N ASP A 187 -12.68 2.81 5.24
CA ASP A 187 -13.43 2.03 6.23
C ASP A 187 -12.58 0.91 6.84
N GLU A 188 -11.75 0.24 6.05
CA GLU A 188 -10.82 -0.77 6.56
C GLU A 188 -9.77 -0.14 7.49
N ALA A 189 -9.10 0.94 7.07
CA ALA A 189 -8.13 1.63 7.92
C ALA A 189 -8.77 2.10 9.25
N LYS A 190 -9.99 2.64 9.17
CA LYS A 190 -10.78 3.03 10.34
C LYS A 190 -11.11 1.85 11.25
N ALA A 191 -11.48 0.69 10.70
CA ALA A 191 -11.79 -0.51 11.47
C ALA A 191 -10.58 -1.00 12.28
N TRP A 192 -9.36 -0.85 11.74
CA TRP A 192 -8.12 -1.20 12.43
C TRP A 192 -7.57 -0.09 13.33
N GLY A 193 -8.08 1.15 13.23
CA GLY A 193 -7.48 2.32 13.88
C GLY A 193 -6.13 2.72 13.28
N ALA A 194 -5.91 2.42 12.00
CA ALA A 194 -4.71 2.76 11.24
C ALA A 194 -4.84 4.13 10.55
N GLY A 195 -3.71 4.74 10.24
CA GLY A 195 -3.63 5.90 9.36
C GLY A 195 -3.57 5.50 7.88
N LEU A 196 -3.26 6.47 7.01
CA LEU A 196 -3.22 6.30 5.56
C LEU A 196 -1.92 6.87 4.97
N SER A 197 -1.44 6.27 3.89
CA SER A 197 -0.42 6.85 3.02
C SER A 197 -0.90 6.80 1.56
N ILE A 198 -0.67 7.86 0.79
CA ILE A 198 -1.19 7.97 -0.58
C ILE A 198 -0.02 8.04 -1.57
N TRP A 199 -0.10 7.23 -2.63
CA TRP A 199 0.86 7.24 -3.74
C TRP A 199 0.14 7.46 -5.08
N GLU A 200 0.24 8.62 -5.73
CA GLU A 200 0.67 9.92 -5.20
C GLU A 200 -0.27 11.05 -5.66
N ILE A 201 -0.12 12.24 -5.08
CA ILE A 201 -1.11 13.33 -5.14
C ILE A 201 -1.46 13.78 -6.58
N GLY A 202 -0.53 13.67 -7.53
CA GLY A 202 -0.72 14.09 -8.92
C GLY A 202 -1.32 13.04 -9.84
N GLN A 203 -1.57 11.83 -9.35
CA GLN A 203 -2.01 10.70 -10.18
C GLN A 203 -3.51 10.42 -10.12
N GLY A 204 -4.19 10.97 -9.10
CA GLY A 204 -5.62 10.78 -8.84
C GLY A 204 -6.54 11.65 -9.70
N LEU A 205 -7.82 11.66 -9.34
CA LEU A 205 -8.82 12.59 -9.86
C LEU A 205 -9.23 13.57 -8.75
N ASP A 206 -9.47 14.84 -9.09
CA ASP A 206 -9.70 15.90 -8.08
C ASP A 206 -10.79 15.56 -7.06
N TYR A 207 -11.87 14.92 -7.51
CA TYR A 207 -12.99 14.55 -6.65
C TYR A 207 -12.68 13.39 -5.68
N PHE A 208 -11.49 12.79 -5.72
CA PHE A 208 -11.03 11.86 -4.69
C PHE A 208 -10.82 12.56 -3.35
N PHE A 209 -10.46 13.85 -3.36
CA PHE A 209 -10.22 14.62 -2.14
C PHE A 209 -11.51 14.87 -1.34
N ASP A 210 -12.68 14.74 -1.97
CA ASP A 210 -13.99 14.95 -1.32
C ASP A 210 -14.38 13.80 -0.36
N LEU A 211 -13.63 12.70 -0.33
CA LEU A 211 -13.85 11.57 0.59
C LEU A 211 -13.23 11.75 1.97
N LEU A 212 -12.38 12.77 2.15
CA LEU A 212 -11.63 13.06 3.36
C LEU A 212 -12.13 14.35 4.02
#